data_AF-A0AA37KW60-F1
#
_entry.id   AF-A0AA37KW60-F1
#
_cell.length_a   1.000
_cell.length_b   1.000
_cell.length_c   1.000
_cell.angle_alpha   90.00
_cell.angle_beta   90.00
_cell.angle_gamma   90.00
#
_symmetry.space_group_name_H-M   'P 1'
#
loop_
_entity.id
_entity.type
_entity.pdbx_description
1 polymer ?
#
loop_
_entity_poly.entity_id
_entity_poly.type
_entity_poly.pdbx_seq_one_letter_code
_entity_poly.pdbx_strand_id
1 'polypeptide(L)'
;MKRLCATVLLLLLSVCAFAVQKSGTIVYINGSKFYIHTVQPGETLYGLSKAYEVGEKVILQYNPSAGGGLKAGENVKIPFVTAVPEPKSERKLRRTFDSHTVAQGETLYAISRKYEIPIQTVIEDNPSLDPTNLRLGERILIRKKEIGSEDEAGAKEQWEAYRNTLNSVAEEGYAYHMVKPGETFYSLSRRFGITEEQLGSLNGGLKPADLKAGAIIKVPGSPEELAAGERQPADTVRADSVPDLSADNRVKEIEFRALRRSATLNVALLLPMDAGTPNPSYLEFYQGFLLGLDSVKTKSGYSVNVCLYNTARDAEKIREITESDAFRNTDLIIGPVYEEGLYPVIRFAEEHNVPVVSPLANITGMNSDVLFQMAPDPAHKWEKAAELVNGDRQVTLIYTESTDKEFEQEMLTLLGDSDYKKHTYKYVHPSARTNSNSGDLTPLLDNGADNVFIVMSDNEVDVDRILAAIASADTNISSRGRTAPRFVVLGNTRWNRMNNIDRTMFFKDRVIFISTYHAKRDSQTILDFDSAYIRSFGSLPTLFSYRGYDAAVIFCPAMYNDIEYDMEGRSYTPLQTSYLFGQGEERHNHVNRNWMRVNYNSDFTITVE
;
A
#
# COMPACT_ATOMS: atom_id res chain seq x y z
N MET A 1 -67.73 37.01 35.23
CA MET A 1 -66.28 37.20 35.04
C MET A 1 -65.46 35.90 34.95
N LYS A 2 -65.75 34.85 35.73
CA LYS A 2 -64.98 33.57 35.67
C LYS A 2 -65.14 32.74 34.38
N ARG A 3 -66.20 32.93 33.59
CA ARG A 3 -66.40 32.23 32.30
C ARG A 3 -65.77 32.92 31.08
N LEU A 4 -65.41 34.21 31.18
CA LEU A 4 -64.69 34.92 30.11
C LEU A 4 -63.17 34.70 30.19
N CYS A 5 -62.62 34.43 31.39
CA CYS A 5 -61.20 34.09 31.52
C CYS A 5 -60.88 32.69 31.01
N ALA A 6 -61.80 31.74 31.12
CA ALA A 6 -61.59 30.36 30.65
C ALA A 6 -61.60 30.24 29.12
N THR A 7 -62.42 31.01 28.42
CA THR A 7 -62.43 31.02 26.94
C THR A 7 -61.24 31.79 26.35
N VAL A 8 -60.75 32.84 27.01
CA VAL A 8 -59.51 33.53 26.60
C VAL A 8 -58.27 32.67 26.88
N LEU A 9 -58.27 31.88 27.97
CA LEU A 9 -57.16 30.95 28.27
C LEU A 9 -57.13 29.72 27.34
N LEU A 10 -58.29 29.24 26.86
CA LEU A 10 -58.37 28.16 25.86
C LEU A 10 -58.13 28.62 24.42
N LEU A 11 -58.34 29.91 24.10
CA LEU A 11 -57.93 30.50 22.82
C LEU A 11 -56.44 30.89 22.79
N LEU A 12 -55.82 31.18 23.95
CA LEU A 12 -54.38 31.46 24.06
C LEU A 12 -53.49 30.20 24.17
N LEU A 13 -54.07 29.01 24.31
CA LEU A 13 -53.37 27.72 24.33
C LEU A 13 -53.38 26.98 22.98
N SER A 14 -53.86 27.61 21.90
CA SER A 14 -53.85 27.02 20.54
C SER A 14 -52.79 27.60 19.59
N VAL A 15 -51.92 28.50 20.05
CA VAL A 15 -50.80 29.03 19.25
C VAL A 15 -49.52 29.05 20.09
N CYS A 16 -49.14 27.92 20.67
CA CYS A 16 -47.72 27.67 20.87
C CYS A 16 -47.19 27.19 19.52
N ALA A 17 -46.74 28.13 18.68
CA ALA A 17 -45.88 27.77 17.57
C ALA A 17 -44.68 27.03 18.18
N PHE A 18 -44.60 25.71 17.98
CA PHE A 18 -43.40 24.97 18.33
C PHE A 18 -42.24 25.69 17.64
N ALA A 19 -41.34 26.26 18.45
CA ALA A 19 -40.18 26.93 17.91
C ALA A 19 -39.36 25.88 17.15
N VAL A 20 -39.32 26.01 15.83
CA VAL A 20 -38.55 25.12 14.95
C VAL A 20 -37.11 25.08 15.47
N GLN A 21 -36.66 23.90 15.88
CA GLN A 21 -35.29 23.70 16.32
C GLN A 21 -34.39 23.61 15.09
N LYS A 22 -33.39 24.50 14.99
CA LYS A 22 -32.40 24.43 13.91
C LYS A 22 -31.66 23.08 13.97
N SER A 23 -31.50 22.46 12.81
CA SER A 23 -30.75 21.23 12.63
C SER A 23 -29.26 21.52 12.87
N GLY A 24 -28.60 20.61 13.59
CA GLY A 24 -27.14 20.59 13.69
C GLY A 24 -26.47 19.93 12.48
N THR A 25 -27.24 19.24 11.65
CA THR A 25 -26.71 18.49 10.52
C THR A 25 -26.51 19.41 9.33
N ILE A 26 -25.24 19.57 8.93
CA ILE A 26 -24.83 20.44 7.83
C ILE A 26 -24.19 19.58 6.75
N VAL A 27 -24.58 19.82 5.50
CA VAL A 27 -24.01 19.16 4.32
C VAL A 27 -23.59 20.19 3.28
N TYR A 28 -22.64 19.81 2.43
CA TYR A 28 -22.23 20.60 1.27
C TYR A 28 -22.65 19.87 0.00
N ILE A 29 -23.36 20.56 -0.88
CA ILE A 29 -23.87 20.04 -2.14
C ILE A 29 -23.41 21.03 -3.23
N ASN A 30 -22.59 20.57 -4.17
CA ASN A 30 -22.04 21.38 -5.27
C ASN A 30 -21.37 22.69 -4.79
N GLY A 31 -20.60 22.64 -3.70
CA GLY A 31 -19.91 23.80 -3.12
C GLY A 31 -20.81 24.78 -2.35
N SER A 32 -22.10 24.48 -2.20
CA SER A 32 -23.06 25.28 -1.41
C SER A 32 -23.42 24.56 -0.11
N LYS A 33 -23.51 25.32 0.99
CA LYS A 33 -23.74 24.81 2.35
C LYS A 33 -25.22 24.77 2.69
N PHE A 34 -25.70 23.66 3.26
CA PHE A 34 -27.11 23.46 3.64
C PHE A 34 -27.23 22.86 5.05
N TYR A 35 -28.27 23.23 5.78
CA TYR A 35 -28.79 22.43 6.89
C TYR A 35 -29.72 21.35 6.36
N ILE A 36 -29.64 20.16 6.91
CA ILE A 36 -30.60 19.08 6.64
C ILE A 36 -31.58 19.00 7.80
N HIS A 37 -32.79 19.47 7.57
CA HIS A 37 -33.81 19.55 8.61
C HIS A 37 -34.89 18.51 8.39
N THR A 38 -35.08 17.62 9.36
CA THR A 38 -36.18 16.66 9.40
C THR A 38 -37.43 17.35 9.93
N VAL A 39 -38.42 17.50 9.06
CA VAL A 39 -39.69 18.19 9.34
C VAL A 39 -40.42 17.49 10.49
N GLN A 40 -40.72 18.22 11.55
CA GLN A 40 -41.53 17.75 12.67
C GLN A 40 -43.04 17.93 12.39
N PRO A 41 -43.92 17.14 13.03
CA PRO A 41 -45.36 17.30 12.91
C PRO A 41 -45.82 18.75 13.21
N GLY A 42 -46.45 19.38 12.22
CA GLY A 42 -46.98 20.75 12.34
C GLY A 42 -46.03 21.86 11.89
N GLU A 43 -44.80 21.54 11.47
CA GLU A 43 -43.91 22.53 10.84
C GLU A 43 -44.36 22.90 9.43
N THR A 44 -44.11 24.14 9.04
CA THR A 44 -44.50 24.71 7.74
C THR A 44 -43.32 25.38 7.07
N LEU A 45 -43.34 25.56 5.75
CA LEU A 45 -42.31 26.31 5.01
C LEU A 45 -42.09 27.71 5.61
N TYR A 46 -43.18 28.38 5.99
CA TYR A 46 -43.15 29.66 6.70
C TYR A 46 -42.40 29.56 8.04
N GLY A 47 -42.68 28.53 8.84
CA GLY A 47 -41.99 28.27 10.10
C GLY A 47 -40.49 28.02 9.91
N LEU A 48 -40.11 27.18 8.96
CA LEU A 48 -38.71 26.92 8.61
C LEU A 48 -38.02 28.18 8.08
N SER A 49 -38.68 28.95 7.23
CA SER A 49 -38.15 30.20 6.67
C SER A 49 -37.79 31.21 7.75
N LYS A 50 -38.67 31.38 8.75
CA LYS A 50 -38.41 32.27 9.88
C LYS A 50 -37.33 31.74 10.81
N ALA A 51 -37.30 30.44 11.07
CA ALA A 51 -36.30 29.85 11.93
C ALA A 51 -34.89 29.97 11.34
N TYR A 52 -34.73 29.61 10.06
CA TYR A 52 -33.42 29.57 9.40
C TYR A 52 -33.02 30.86 8.69
N GLU A 53 -33.89 31.88 8.69
CA GLU A 53 -33.67 33.17 8.02
C GLU A 53 -33.46 33.04 6.50
N VAL A 54 -34.04 32.01 5.89
CA VAL A 54 -34.01 31.76 4.44
C VAL A 54 -35.41 31.97 3.88
N GLY A 55 -35.57 32.72 2.80
CA GLY A 55 -36.90 32.93 2.19
C GLY A 55 -37.55 31.63 1.72
N GLU A 56 -38.86 31.46 1.92
CA GLU A 56 -39.62 30.25 1.51
C GLU A 56 -39.40 29.85 0.05
N LYS A 57 -39.35 30.83 -0.86
CA LYS A 57 -39.06 30.59 -2.29
C LYS A 57 -37.67 30.00 -2.51
N VAL A 58 -36.70 30.40 -1.71
CA VAL A 58 -35.32 29.89 -1.77
C VAL A 58 -35.29 28.46 -1.22
N ILE A 59 -35.98 28.19 -0.10
CA ILE A 59 -36.12 26.82 0.42
C ILE A 59 -36.77 25.92 -0.65
N LEU A 60 -37.86 26.36 -1.29
CA LEU A 60 -38.53 25.61 -2.36
C LEU A 60 -37.66 25.39 -3.61
N GLN A 61 -36.77 26.32 -3.95
CA GLN A 61 -35.86 26.17 -5.09
C GLN A 61 -34.95 24.95 -4.93
N TYR A 62 -34.50 24.66 -3.70
CA TYR A 62 -33.64 23.52 -3.40
C TYR A 62 -34.44 22.25 -3.02
N ASN A 63 -35.75 22.38 -2.83
CA ASN A 63 -36.66 21.28 -2.48
C ASN A 63 -37.92 21.36 -3.34
N PRO A 64 -37.82 21.19 -4.68
CA PRO A 64 -38.96 21.37 -5.58
C PRO A 64 -40.13 20.40 -5.27
N SER A 65 -39.82 19.23 -4.70
CA SER A 65 -40.80 18.24 -4.22
C SER A 65 -41.71 18.77 -3.10
N ALA A 66 -41.27 19.77 -2.34
CA ALA A 66 -42.01 20.36 -1.22
C ALA A 66 -43.06 21.41 -1.66
N GLY A 67 -43.26 21.61 -2.97
CA GLY A 67 -44.21 22.60 -3.51
C GLY A 67 -45.67 22.38 -3.10
N GLY A 68 -46.04 21.17 -2.67
CA GLY A 68 -47.37 20.83 -2.15
C GLY A 68 -47.53 20.99 -0.63
N GLY A 69 -46.50 21.46 0.08
CA GLY A 69 -46.43 21.51 1.54
C GLY A 69 -45.47 20.47 2.12
N LEU A 70 -45.00 20.71 3.35
CA LEU A 70 -44.05 19.82 4.04
C LEU A 70 -44.76 18.61 4.66
N LYS A 71 -44.15 17.44 4.57
CA LYS A 71 -44.62 16.24 5.27
C LYS A 71 -43.78 15.98 6.51
N ALA A 72 -44.41 15.63 7.62
CA ALA A 72 -43.68 15.22 8.82
C ALA A 72 -42.77 14.02 8.52
N GLY A 73 -41.51 14.09 8.93
CA GLY A 73 -40.46 13.11 8.64
C GLY A 73 -39.67 13.36 7.35
N GLU A 74 -40.07 14.33 6.52
CA GLU A 74 -39.34 14.69 5.30
C GLU A 74 -38.05 15.47 5.63
N ASN A 75 -36.94 15.18 4.94
CA ASN A 75 -35.71 15.93 5.08
C ASN A 75 -35.64 17.05 4.04
N VAL A 76 -35.47 18.29 4.50
CA VAL A 76 -35.47 19.49 3.67
C VAL A 76 -34.10 20.16 3.71
N LYS A 77 -33.58 20.51 2.53
CA LYS A 77 -32.34 21.27 2.33
C LYS A 77 -32.60 22.75 2.60
N ILE A 78 -31.99 23.29 3.66
CA ILE A 78 -32.14 24.70 4.00
C ILE A 78 -30.80 25.41 3.78
N PRO A 79 -30.68 26.28 2.76
CA PRO A 79 -29.45 27.03 2.48
C PRO A 79 -28.88 27.72 3.71
N PHE A 80 -27.57 27.60 3.92
CA PHE A 80 -26.93 28.22 5.06
C PHE A 80 -26.74 29.72 4.79
N VAL A 81 -27.46 30.56 5.53
CA VAL A 81 -27.16 32.00 5.58
C VAL A 81 -26.04 32.20 6.61
N THR A 82 -24.91 32.76 6.17
CA THR A 82 -23.78 33.03 7.05
C THR A 82 -24.15 34.08 8.11
N ALA A 83 -24.55 33.65 9.29
CA ALA A 83 -24.25 34.38 10.50
C ALA A 83 -22.75 34.18 10.77
N VAL A 84 -21.96 35.22 10.58
CA VAL A 84 -20.51 35.22 10.88
C VAL A 84 -20.35 34.85 12.37
N PRO A 85 -19.76 33.70 12.72
CA PRO A 85 -19.47 33.41 14.11
C PRO A 85 -18.44 34.42 14.61
N GLU A 86 -18.66 35.02 15.78
CA GLU A 86 -17.63 35.85 16.41
C GLU A 86 -16.33 35.03 16.57
N PRO A 87 -15.16 35.56 16.15
CA PRO A 87 -13.91 34.83 16.23
C PRO A 87 -13.58 34.49 17.69
N LYS A 88 -13.41 33.19 17.98
CA LYS A 88 -12.93 32.70 19.29
C LYS A 88 -11.54 33.31 19.56
N SER A 89 -11.28 33.81 20.77
CA SER A 89 -9.98 34.40 21.10
C SER A 89 -8.83 33.40 20.88
N GLU A 90 -7.69 33.89 20.36
CA GLU A 90 -6.54 33.06 19.96
C GLU A 90 -6.02 32.17 21.09
N ARG A 91 -6.10 32.65 22.35
CA ARG A 91 -5.75 31.90 23.56
C ARG A 91 -6.65 30.70 23.82
N LYS A 92 -7.94 30.79 23.48
CA LYS A 92 -8.91 29.67 23.62
C LYS A 92 -8.74 28.64 22.50
N LEU A 93 -8.39 29.09 21.29
CA LEU A 93 -8.12 28.22 20.14
C LEU A 93 -6.91 27.30 20.40
N ARG A 94 -5.74 27.84 20.80
CA ARG A 94 -4.52 27.04 21.07
C ARG A 94 -4.67 26.03 22.22
N ARG A 95 -5.57 26.31 23.17
CA ARG A 95 -5.82 25.43 24.32
C ARG A 95 -6.75 24.25 23.96
N THR A 96 -7.65 24.45 23.01
CA THR A 96 -8.75 23.50 22.72
C THR A 96 -8.53 22.73 21.41
N PHE A 97 -7.76 23.30 20.48
CA PHE A 97 -7.55 22.75 19.14
C PHE A 97 -6.07 22.68 18.79
N ASP A 98 -5.71 21.64 18.03
CA ASP A 98 -4.55 21.60 17.16
C ASP A 98 -4.94 22.13 15.77
N SER A 99 -3.97 22.66 15.03
CA SER A 99 -4.17 23.09 13.64
C SER A 99 -3.52 22.07 12.73
N HIS A 100 -4.32 21.45 11.87
CA HIS A 100 -3.86 20.55 10.83
C HIS A 100 -3.87 21.29 9.49
N THR A 101 -2.84 21.05 8.67
CA THR A 101 -2.75 21.59 7.31
C THR A 101 -2.93 20.44 6.34
N VAL A 102 -3.98 20.51 5.53
CA VAL A 102 -4.37 19.45 4.59
C VAL A 102 -3.23 19.19 3.60
N ALA A 103 -2.74 17.95 3.59
CA ALA A 103 -1.75 17.48 2.64
C ALA A 103 -2.38 17.13 1.28
N GLN A 104 -1.54 17.00 0.24
CA GLN A 104 -2.01 16.68 -1.10
C GLN A 104 -2.69 15.31 -1.12
N GLY A 105 -3.96 15.26 -1.54
CA GLY A 105 -4.76 14.04 -1.63
C GLY A 105 -5.25 13.48 -0.29
N GLU A 106 -5.13 14.25 0.80
CA GLU A 106 -5.65 13.86 2.13
C GLU A 106 -7.18 14.03 2.18
N THR A 107 -7.88 13.07 2.78
CA THR A 107 -9.35 13.08 2.91
C THR A 107 -9.77 13.34 4.36
N LEU A 108 -11.00 13.83 4.57
CA LEU A 108 -11.55 13.94 5.94
C LEU A 108 -11.53 12.59 6.68
N TYR A 109 -11.62 11.49 5.93
CA TYR A 109 -11.46 10.14 6.45
C TYR A 109 -10.08 9.89 7.03
N ALA A 110 -9.03 10.16 6.25
CA ALA A 110 -7.65 10.03 6.72
C ALA A 110 -7.37 10.92 7.93
N ILE A 111 -7.91 12.15 7.95
CA ILE A 111 -7.72 13.10 9.05
C ILE A 111 -8.45 12.63 10.31
N SER A 112 -9.71 12.24 10.21
CA SER A 112 -10.48 11.70 11.34
C SER A 112 -9.80 10.50 11.98
N ARG A 113 -9.28 9.57 11.16
CA ARG A 113 -8.53 8.40 11.63
C ARG A 113 -7.20 8.76 12.29
N LYS A 114 -6.46 9.69 11.69
CA LYS A 114 -5.16 10.17 12.20
C LYS A 114 -5.27 10.80 13.58
N TYR A 115 -6.36 11.51 13.84
CA TYR A 115 -6.56 12.23 15.10
C TYR A 115 -7.52 11.52 16.07
N GLU A 116 -8.10 10.38 15.69
CA GLU A 116 -9.10 9.63 16.47
C GLU A 116 -10.30 10.50 16.90
N ILE A 117 -10.77 11.35 16.00
CA ILE A 117 -11.87 12.30 16.24
C ILE A 117 -12.97 12.08 15.20
N PRO A 118 -14.26 12.02 15.59
CA PRO A 118 -15.34 11.90 14.64
C PRO A 118 -15.39 13.05 13.64
N ILE A 119 -15.68 12.80 12.37
CA ILE A 119 -15.68 13.92 11.39
C ILE A 119 -16.84 14.86 11.59
N GLN A 120 -17.94 14.43 12.19
CA GLN A 120 -18.97 15.37 12.61
C GLN A 120 -18.37 16.42 13.56
N THR A 121 -17.51 16.00 14.49
CA THR A 121 -16.75 16.90 15.37
C THR A 121 -15.79 17.78 14.58
N VAL A 122 -15.04 17.22 13.61
CA VAL A 122 -14.14 18.00 12.73
C VAL A 122 -14.90 19.04 11.89
N ILE A 123 -16.09 18.71 11.37
CA ILE A 123 -16.93 19.62 10.58
C ILE A 123 -17.55 20.71 11.47
N GLU A 124 -18.00 20.35 12.68
CA GLU A 124 -18.47 21.32 13.68
C GLU A 124 -17.39 22.34 14.04
N ASP A 125 -16.14 21.90 14.11
CA ASP A 125 -14.98 22.75 14.41
C ASP A 125 -14.56 23.62 13.25
N ASN A 126 -14.84 23.16 12.04
CA ASN A 126 -14.50 23.81 10.79
C ASN A 126 -15.77 24.09 9.99
N PRO A 127 -16.62 25.02 10.46
CA PRO A 127 -17.91 25.28 9.83
C PRO A 127 -17.80 25.85 8.40
N SER A 128 -16.61 26.16 7.92
CA SER A 128 -16.33 26.62 6.53
C SER A 128 -15.69 25.54 5.64
N LEU A 129 -15.40 24.34 6.17
CA LEU A 129 -14.74 23.26 5.45
C LEU A 129 -15.70 22.58 4.49
N ASP A 130 -15.27 22.38 3.24
CA ASP A 130 -15.97 21.50 2.29
C ASP A 130 -15.52 20.04 2.50
N PRO A 131 -16.40 19.15 2.98
CA PRO A 131 -16.05 17.76 3.25
C PRO A 131 -15.84 16.92 1.98
N THR A 132 -16.31 17.41 0.84
CA THR A 132 -16.20 16.71 -0.45
C THR A 132 -14.97 17.16 -1.25
N ASN A 133 -14.42 18.35 -0.97
CA ASN A 133 -13.29 18.92 -1.69
C ASN A 133 -12.31 19.65 -0.75
N LEU A 134 -11.51 18.88 0.00
CA LEU A 134 -10.44 19.45 0.83
C LEU A 134 -9.35 20.10 -0.06
N ARG A 135 -9.01 21.36 0.21
CA ARG A 135 -7.99 22.08 -0.57
C ARG A 135 -6.59 21.87 -0.01
N LEU A 136 -5.61 21.66 -0.88
CA LEU A 136 -4.20 21.59 -0.48
C LEU A 136 -3.79 22.86 0.28
N GLY A 137 -3.22 22.67 1.48
CA GLY A 137 -2.77 23.77 2.33
C GLY A 137 -3.89 24.43 3.16
N GLU A 138 -5.13 23.94 3.06
CA GLU A 138 -6.23 24.39 3.91
C GLU A 138 -5.95 24.06 5.38
N ARG A 139 -6.17 25.04 6.26
CA ARG A 139 -5.95 24.88 7.69
C ARG A 139 -7.27 24.53 8.38
N ILE A 140 -7.29 23.37 9.02
CA ILE A 140 -8.44 22.90 9.78
C ILE A 140 -8.08 22.79 11.27
N LEU A 141 -9.07 23.03 12.11
CA LEU A 141 -9.04 22.91 13.56
C LEU A 141 -9.40 21.48 13.96
N ILE A 142 -8.59 20.87 14.80
CA ILE A 142 -8.78 19.51 15.30
C ILE A 142 -8.84 19.59 16.82
N ARG A 143 -9.94 19.19 17.47
CA ARG A 143 -10.02 19.19 18.95
C ARG A 143 -8.90 18.33 19.55
N LYS A 144 -8.39 18.68 20.73
CA LYS A 144 -7.40 17.83 21.41
C LYS A 144 -8.07 16.55 21.94
N LYS A 145 -7.35 15.43 21.82
CA LYS A 145 -7.79 14.04 22.03
C LYS A 145 -8.65 13.79 23.29
N GLU A 146 -8.43 14.52 24.38
CA GLU A 146 -9.18 14.34 25.64
C GLU A 146 -10.64 14.85 25.62
N ILE A 147 -11.07 15.56 24.58
CA ILE A 147 -12.39 16.25 24.54
C ILE A 147 -13.39 15.59 23.57
N GLY A 148 -13.04 14.49 22.90
CA GLY A 148 -13.95 13.81 21.98
C GLY A 148 -13.38 12.59 21.25
N SER A 149 -12.55 11.78 21.93
CA SER A 149 -12.00 10.54 21.37
C SER A 149 -13.06 9.45 21.26
N GLU A 150 -13.07 8.74 20.13
CA GLU A 150 -13.82 7.49 19.94
C GLU A 150 -12.93 6.40 19.32
N ASP A 151 -13.32 5.14 19.51
CA ASP A 151 -12.62 3.99 18.95
C ASP A 151 -12.92 3.77 17.45
N GLU A 152 -12.21 2.83 16.83
CA GLU A 152 -12.30 2.55 15.39
C GLU A 152 -13.68 2.05 14.94
N ALA A 153 -14.41 1.37 15.83
CA ALA A 153 -15.73 0.86 15.54
C ALA A 153 -16.78 1.99 15.55
N GLY A 154 -16.73 2.87 16.55
CA GLY A 154 -17.60 4.05 16.65
C GLY A 154 -17.43 5.02 15.48
N ALA A 155 -16.19 5.21 15.02
CA ALA A 155 -15.92 6.03 13.85
C ALA A 155 -16.69 5.52 12.62
N LYS A 156 -16.61 4.22 12.30
CA LYS A 156 -17.28 3.61 11.12
C LYS A 156 -18.80 3.77 11.16
N GLU A 157 -19.45 3.56 12.30
CA GLU A 157 -20.90 3.70 12.44
C GLU A 157 -21.37 5.14 12.17
N GLN A 158 -20.63 6.14 12.66
CA GLN A 158 -20.94 7.54 12.41
C GLN A 158 -20.71 7.95 10.95
N TRP A 159 -19.76 7.31 10.24
CA TRP A 159 -19.57 7.50 8.80
C TRP A 159 -20.78 7.04 7.99
N GLU A 160 -21.38 5.92 8.39
CA GLU A 160 -22.59 5.43 7.71
C GLU A 160 -23.77 6.35 7.96
N ALA A 161 -23.93 6.84 9.20
CA ALA A 161 -24.93 7.84 9.55
C ALA A 161 -24.77 9.14 8.75
N TYR A 162 -23.53 9.61 8.56
CA TYR A 162 -23.24 10.80 7.78
C TYR A 162 -23.60 10.63 6.30
N ARG A 163 -23.18 9.53 5.67
CA ARG A 163 -23.54 9.16 4.29
C ARG A 163 -25.05 9.04 4.11
N ASN A 164 -25.74 8.38 5.04
CA ASN A 164 -27.19 8.23 5.01
C ASN A 164 -27.89 9.58 5.07
N THR A 165 -27.35 10.53 5.82
CA THR A 165 -27.88 11.90 5.86
C THR A 165 -27.69 12.62 4.53
N LEU A 166 -26.54 12.50 3.88
CA LEU A 166 -26.31 13.04 2.53
C LEU A 166 -27.27 12.45 1.49
N ASN A 167 -27.54 11.15 1.60
CA ASN A 167 -28.46 10.44 0.71
C ASN A 167 -29.92 10.81 0.94
N SER A 168 -30.33 11.15 2.17
CA SER A 168 -31.70 11.56 2.47
C SER A 168 -32.16 12.86 1.79
N VAL A 169 -31.22 13.59 1.19
CA VAL A 169 -31.45 14.88 0.51
C VAL A 169 -30.78 14.94 -0.86
N ALA A 170 -30.41 13.80 -1.42
CA ALA A 170 -29.85 13.73 -2.76
C ALA A 170 -30.87 14.23 -3.81
N GLU A 171 -30.36 14.68 -4.96
CA GLU A 171 -31.22 15.07 -6.09
C GLU A 171 -31.86 13.83 -6.72
N GLU A 172 -33.05 13.98 -7.30
CA GLU A 172 -33.74 12.87 -7.98
C GLU A 172 -32.83 12.28 -9.08
N GLY A 173 -32.61 10.96 -9.02
CA GLY A 173 -31.71 10.23 -9.91
C GLY A 173 -30.24 10.22 -9.49
N TYR A 174 -29.88 10.77 -8.33
CA TYR A 174 -28.51 10.74 -7.79
C TYR A 174 -28.45 10.30 -6.34
N ALA A 175 -27.29 9.79 -5.95
CA ALA A 175 -26.94 9.44 -4.59
C ALA A 175 -25.46 9.73 -4.35
N TYR A 176 -25.06 9.70 -3.08
CA TYR A 176 -23.69 9.83 -2.61
C TYR A 176 -23.18 8.45 -2.16
N HIS A 177 -22.05 8.06 -2.74
CA HIS A 177 -21.34 6.83 -2.44
C HIS A 177 -20.04 7.12 -1.72
N MET A 178 -19.73 6.33 -0.71
CA MET A 178 -18.45 6.38 -0.02
C MET A 178 -17.53 5.32 -0.63
N VAL A 179 -16.42 5.76 -1.20
CA VAL A 179 -15.43 4.90 -1.84
C VAL A 179 -14.87 3.93 -0.81
N LYS A 180 -15.12 2.64 -1.00
CA LYS A 180 -14.60 1.55 -0.15
C LYS A 180 -13.16 1.22 -0.56
N PRO A 181 -12.35 0.64 0.34
CA PRO A 181 -11.04 0.11 -0.04
C PRO A 181 -11.15 -0.83 -1.25
N GLY A 182 -10.30 -0.63 -2.26
CA GLY A 182 -10.30 -1.42 -3.49
C GLY A 182 -11.21 -0.90 -4.62
N GLU A 183 -12.10 0.05 -4.37
CA GLU A 183 -12.90 0.66 -5.44
C GLU A 183 -12.06 1.66 -6.28
N THR A 184 -12.21 1.58 -7.59
CA THR A 184 -11.53 2.43 -8.58
C THR A 184 -12.55 3.18 -9.44
N PHE A 185 -12.10 4.18 -10.21
CA PHE A 185 -12.94 4.86 -11.20
C PHE A 185 -13.62 3.86 -12.15
N TYR A 186 -12.88 2.84 -12.58
CA TYR A 186 -13.39 1.76 -13.41
C TYR A 186 -14.50 0.96 -12.68
N SER A 187 -14.25 0.48 -11.46
CA SER A 187 -15.23 -0.35 -10.74
C SER A 187 -16.51 0.45 -10.40
N LEU A 188 -16.37 1.73 -10.06
CA LEU A 188 -17.48 2.62 -9.73
C LEU A 188 -18.28 3.02 -10.98
N SER A 189 -17.61 3.40 -12.06
CA SER A 189 -18.27 3.77 -13.31
C SER A 189 -19.11 2.62 -13.87
N ARG A 190 -18.56 1.39 -13.84
CA ARG A 190 -19.28 0.16 -14.21
C ARG A 190 -20.46 -0.13 -13.28
N ARG A 191 -20.27 -0.02 -11.96
CA ARG A 191 -21.32 -0.26 -10.97
C ARG A 191 -22.51 0.67 -11.17
N PHE A 192 -22.26 1.93 -11.53
CA PHE A 192 -23.29 2.95 -11.69
C PHE A 192 -23.68 3.20 -13.16
N GLY A 193 -23.22 2.36 -14.09
CA GLY A 193 -23.62 2.41 -15.50
C GLY A 193 -23.21 3.68 -16.25
N ILE A 194 -22.13 4.34 -15.84
CA ILE A 194 -21.60 5.56 -16.48
C ILE A 194 -20.14 5.36 -16.91
N THR A 195 -19.59 6.28 -17.70
CA THR A 195 -18.16 6.26 -18.06
C THR A 195 -17.30 6.90 -16.96
N GLU A 196 -16.01 6.61 -16.95
CA GLU A 196 -15.05 7.26 -16.04
C GLU A 196 -15.01 8.78 -16.25
N GLU A 197 -15.12 9.24 -17.49
CA GLU A 197 -15.22 10.66 -17.84
C GLU A 197 -16.48 11.29 -17.24
N GLN A 198 -17.63 10.62 -17.37
CA GLN A 198 -18.90 11.06 -16.79
C GLN A 198 -18.84 11.07 -15.27
N LEU A 199 -18.21 10.07 -14.65
CA LEU A 199 -18.01 10.00 -13.20
C LEU A 199 -17.12 11.14 -12.71
N GLY A 200 -16.04 11.44 -13.43
CA GLY A 200 -15.17 12.57 -13.14
C GLY A 200 -15.89 13.91 -13.28
N SER A 201 -16.62 14.14 -14.38
CA SER A 201 -17.42 15.35 -14.59
C SER A 201 -18.53 15.52 -13.55
N LEU A 202 -19.21 14.44 -13.17
CA LEU A 202 -20.23 14.43 -12.12
C LEU A 202 -19.66 14.86 -10.76
N ASN A 203 -18.38 14.60 -10.53
CA ASN A 203 -17.64 14.91 -9.32
C ASN A 203 -16.67 16.09 -9.49
N GLY A 204 -17.04 17.10 -10.29
CA GLY A 204 -16.28 18.35 -10.37
C GLY A 204 -14.92 18.25 -11.07
N GLY A 205 -14.73 17.24 -11.94
CA GLY A 205 -13.47 16.98 -12.64
C GLY A 205 -12.50 16.07 -11.90
N LEU A 206 -12.99 15.28 -10.92
CA LEU A 206 -12.21 14.28 -10.20
C LEU A 206 -11.51 13.33 -11.19
N LYS A 207 -10.22 13.06 -10.97
CA LYS A 207 -9.41 12.16 -11.81
C LYS A 207 -9.18 10.80 -11.12
N PRO A 208 -8.92 9.72 -11.88
CA PRO A 208 -8.64 8.39 -11.33
C PRO A 208 -7.53 8.36 -10.27
N ALA A 209 -6.43 9.09 -10.50
CA ALA A 209 -5.30 9.14 -9.57
C ALA A 209 -5.63 9.81 -8.22
N ASP A 210 -6.68 10.64 -8.20
CA ASP A 210 -7.11 11.42 -7.06
C ASP A 210 -8.22 10.72 -6.24
N LEU A 211 -8.75 9.58 -6.74
CA LEU A 211 -9.71 8.77 -6.01
C LEU A 211 -9.01 8.04 -4.84
N LYS A 212 -9.53 8.22 -3.63
CA LYS A 212 -9.03 7.55 -2.42
C LYS A 212 -10.16 6.86 -1.68
N ALA A 213 -9.83 5.75 -1.00
CA ALA A 213 -10.75 5.13 -0.06
C ALA A 213 -11.20 6.14 1.00
N GLY A 214 -12.49 6.13 1.31
CA GLY A 214 -13.16 7.08 2.18
C GLY A 214 -13.56 8.40 1.52
N ALA A 215 -13.29 8.61 0.22
CA ALA A 215 -13.85 9.74 -0.51
C ALA A 215 -15.36 9.61 -0.67
N ILE A 216 -16.08 10.73 -0.64
CA ILE A 216 -17.53 10.77 -0.90
C ILE A 216 -17.71 11.32 -2.31
N ILE A 217 -18.34 10.53 -3.18
CA ILE A 217 -18.58 10.88 -4.57
C ILE A 217 -20.08 10.85 -4.87
N LYS A 218 -20.51 11.75 -5.75
CA LYS A 218 -21.84 11.73 -6.37
C LYS A 218 -21.88 10.68 -7.47
N VAL A 219 -22.91 9.86 -7.47
CA VAL A 219 -23.15 8.77 -8.42
C VAL A 219 -24.61 8.79 -8.88
N PRO A 220 -24.93 8.30 -10.09
CA PRO A 220 -26.30 8.16 -10.54
C PRO A 220 -27.00 6.98 -9.84
N GLY A 221 -28.32 7.08 -9.69
CA GLY A 221 -29.17 6.13 -8.97
C GLY A 221 -29.80 6.75 -7.73
N SER A 222 -30.88 6.15 -7.23
CA SER A 222 -31.56 6.60 -6.02
C SER A 222 -30.86 6.12 -4.73
N PRO A 223 -30.98 6.86 -3.62
CA PRO A 223 -30.59 6.40 -2.29
C PRO A 223 -31.11 5.01 -1.93
N GLU A 224 -32.35 4.71 -2.33
CA GLU A 224 -33.00 3.42 -2.08
C GLU A 224 -32.38 2.29 -2.91
N GLU A 225 -32.03 2.53 -4.18
CA GLU A 225 -31.30 1.58 -5.02
C GLU A 225 -29.88 1.34 -4.49
N LEU A 226 -29.22 2.38 -3.99
CA LEU A 226 -27.88 2.28 -3.41
C LEU A 226 -27.91 1.48 -2.10
N ALA A 227 -28.89 1.72 -1.23
CA ALA A 227 -29.10 0.98 0.01
C ALA A 227 -29.61 -0.46 -0.25
N ALA A 228 -30.38 -0.70 -1.31
CA ALA A 228 -30.84 -2.03 -1.70
C ALA A 228 -29.71 -2.88 -2.28
N GLY A 229 -28.85 -2.29 -3.12
CA GLY A 229 -27.63 -2.94 -3.63
C GLY A 229 -26.55 -3.20 -2.57
N GLU A 230 -26.69 -2.64 -1.37
CA GLU A 230 -25.85 -2.94 -0.20
C GLU A 230 -26.49 -3.91 0.80
N ARG A 231 -27.83 -4.07 0.78
CA ARG A 231 -28.60 -4.97 1.67
C ARG A 231 -28.88 -6.34 1.05
N GLN A 232 -28.79 -6.47 -0.26
CA GLN A 232 -28.56 -7.76 -0.89
C GLN A 232 -27.06 -8.08 -0.76
N PRO A 233 -26.65 -9.28 -0.28
CA PRO A 233 -25.33 -9.76 -0.66
C PRO A 233 -25.25 -9.65 -2.18
N ALA A 234 -24.11 -9.22 -2.71
CA ALA A 234 -23.93 -8.94 -4.12
C ALA A 234 -24.06 -10.23 -4.96
N ASP A 235 -25.26 -10.75 -5.06
CA ASP A 235 -25.59 -11.99 -5.71
C ASP A 235 -26.99 -11.82 -6.32
N THR A 236 -27.03 -12.02 -7.64
CA THR A 236 -28.20 -12.00 -8.54
C THR A 236 -28.77 -10.65 -9.00
N VAL A 237 -28.24 -10.08 -10.09
CA VAL A 237 -28.96 -9.90 -11.39
C VAL A 237 -27.96 -9.87 -12.57
N ARG A 238 -28.01 -10.93 -13.39
CA ARG A 238 -27.56 -11.12 -14.80
C ARG A 238 -26.09 -10.79 -15.11
N ALA A 239 -25.18 -11.74 -14.91
CA ALA A 239 -24.86 -12.82 -15.86
C ALA A 239 -24.41 -12.31 -17.24
N ASP A 240 -23.28 -11.62 -17.26
CA ASP A 240 -22.15 -11.98 -18.13
C ASP A 240 -20.85 -11.42 -17.50
N SER A 241 -19.94 -12.34 -17.16
CA SER A 241 -18.49 -12.11 -17.01
C SER A 241 -17.95 -11.28 -15.82
N VAL A 242 -18.18 -11.67 -14.56
CA VAL A 242 -17.17 -11.57 -13.46
C VAL A 242 -17.53 -12.60 -12.37
N PRO A 243 -16.66 -13.56 -12.00
CA PRO A 243 -16.86 -14.35 -10.78
C PRO A 243 -16.75 -13.45 -9.55
N ASP A 244 -17.78 -13.51 -8.72
CA ASP A 244 -17.82 -12.97 -7.36
C ASP A 244 -16.67 -13.53 -6.51
N LEU A 245 -15.73 -12.67 -6.09
CA LEU A 245 -14.65 -13.00 -5.15
C LEU A 245 -15.04 -12.69 -3.68
N SER A 246 -16.32 -12.45 -3.39
CA SER A 246 -16.75 -12.01 -2.06
C SER A 246 -17.71 -12.94 -1.32
N ALA A 247 -18.10 -14.08 -1.90
CA ALA A 247 -18.94 -15.08 -1.23
C ALA A 247 -18.21 -16.38 -0.80
N ASP A 248 -16.94 -16.55 -1.13
CA ASP A 248 -16.05 -17.52 -0.50
C ASP A 248 -14.64 -16.93 -0.59
N ASN A 249 -14.01 -16.56 0.52
CA ASN A 249 -12.63 -16.05 0.54
C ASN A 249 -11.60 -17.15 0.20
N ARG A 250 -12.03 -18.19 -0.51
CA ARG A 250 -11.24 -19.34 -0.93
C ARG A 250 -10.76 -19.07 -2.33
N VAL A 251 -9.46 -18.90 -2.47
CA VAL A 251 -8.80 -18.87 -3.77
C VAL A 251 -9.25 -20.09 -4.57
N LYS A 252 -9.64 -19.88 -5.83
CA LYS A 252 -10.02 -20.97 -6.73
C LYS A 252 -8.80 -21.89 -6.88
N GLU A 253 -8.94 -23.14 -6.45
CA GLU A 253 -7.92 -24.16 -6.65
C GLU A 253 -7.81 -24.50 -8.14
N ILE A 254 -6.59 -24.50 -8.67
CA ILE A 254 -6.30 -24.72 -10.08
C ILE A 254 -5.41 -25.95 -10.23
N GLU A 255 -5.93 -26.99 -10.89
CA GLU A 255 -5.08 -28.09 -11.34
C GLU A 255 -4.36 -27.70 -12.64
N PHE A 256 -3.05 -27.48 -12.56
CA PHE A 256 -2.23 -27.26 -13.75
C PHE A 256 -1.99 -28.56 -14.50
N ARG A 257 -2.17 -28.50 -15.82
CA ARG A 257 -1.93 -29.66 -16.68
C ARG A 257 -0.51 -29.67 -17.20
N ALA A 258 0.26 -30.69 -16.81
CA ALA A 258 1.57 -30.96 -17.39
C ALA A 258 1.51 -31.15 -18.92
N LEU A 259 2.41 -30.50 -19.63
CA LEU A 259 2.61 -30.67 -21.06
C LEU A 259 3.24 -32.03 -21.37
N ARG A 260 2.89 -32.59 -22.53
CA ARG A 260 3.61 -33.77 -23.05
C ARG A 260 5.04 -33.36 -23.37
N ARG A 261 6.02 -34.22 -23.09
CA ARG A 261 7.45 -33.96 -23.41
C ARG A 261 7.73 -33.53 -24.86
N SER A 262 6.93 -33.99 -25.82
CA SER A 262 7.07 -33.63 -27.24
C SER A 262 6.34 -32.34 -27.63
N ALA A 263 5.50 -31.78 -26.76
CA ALA A 263 4.77 -30.56 -27.02
C ALA A 263 5.73 -29.35 -26.98
N THR A 264 5.45 -28.37 -27.84
CA THR A 264 6.15 -27.07 -27.79
C THR A 264 5.40 -26.19 -26.80
N LEU A 265 6.11 -25.65 -25.81
CA LEU A 265 5.58 -24.73 -24.80
C LEU A 265 5.38 -23.35 -25.42
N ASN A 266 4.21 -22.74 -25.29
CA ASN A 266 3.96 -21.35 -25.69
C ASN A 266 4.01 -20.42 -24.48
N VAL A 267 5.01 -19.54 -24.47
CA VAL A 267 5.22 -18.56 -23.40
C VAL A 267 4.80 -17.17 -23.87
N ALA A 268 3.90 -16.53 -23.13
CA ALA A 268 3.64 -15.09 -23.28
C ALA A 268 4.50 -14.32 -22.29
N LEU A 269 5.31 -13.39 -22.80
CA LEU A 269 6.18 -12.54 -22.00
C LEU A 269 5.67 -11.09 -22.03
N LEU A 270 5.12 -10.63 -20.92
CA LEU A 270 4.47 -9.32 -20.79
C LEU A 270 5.43 -8.33 -20.11
N LEU A 271 6.12 -7.52 -20.93
CA LEU A 271 7.07 -6.53 -20.45
C LEU A 271 6.69 -5.12 -20.91
N PRO A 272 6.84 -4.08 -20.07
CA PRO A 272 6.55 -2.69 -20.46
C PRO A 272 7.72 -2.11 -21.25
N MET A 273 7.93 -2.59 -22.47
CA MET A 273 9.04 -2.20 -23.35
C MET A 273 8.99 -0.73 -23.77
N ASP A 274 7.80 -0.14 -23.84
CA ASP A 274 7.59 1.28 -24.17
C ASP A 274 6.54 1.91 -23.24
N ALA A 275 7.00 2.39 -22.07
CA ALA A 275 6.17 3.06 -21.06
C ALA A 275 6.56 4.55 -20.90
N GLY A 276 6.92 5.21 -22.02
CA GLY A 276 7.31 6.62 -22.07
C GLY A 276 8.80 6.88 -21.80
N THR A 277 9.34 6.35 -20.70
CA THR A 277 10.79 6.40 -20.41
C THR A 277 11.38 5.00 -20.63
N PRO A 278 12.31 4.81 -21.58
CA PRO A 278 12.96 3.51 -21.79
C PRO A 278 13.65 3.04 -20.51
N ASN A 279 13.20 1.92 -19.94
CA ASN A 279 13.88 1.27 -18.83
C ASN A 279 14.71 0.11 -19.37
N PRO A 280 16.06 0.20 -19.37
CA PRO A 280 16.92 -0.84 -19.94
C PRO A 280 16.76 -2.19 -19.23
N SER A 281 16.31 -2.19 -17.97
CA SER A 281 16.09 -3.39 -17.15
C SER A 281 15.16 -4.41 -17.81
N TYR A 282 14.14 -3.98 -18.58
CA TYR A 282 13.22 -4.91 -19.25
C TYR A 282 13.85 -5.59 -20.46
N LEU A 283 14.66 -4.84 -21.21
CA LEU A 283 15.42 -5.40 -22.30
C LEU A 283 16.46 -6.39 -21.77
N GLU A 284 17.16 -6.04 -20.69
CA GLU A 284 18.12 -6.93 -20.02
C GLU A 284 17.45 -8.21 -19.51
N PHE A 285 16.25 -8.10 -18.90
CA PHE A 285 15.44 -9.25 -18.51
C PHE A 285 15.09 -10.13 -19.71
N TYR A 286 14.59 -9.53 -20.80
CA TYR A 286 14.25 -10.27 -22.02
C TYR A 286 15.45 -11.01 -22.60
N GLN A 287 16.61 -10.34 -22.68
CA GLN A 287 17.87 -10.93 -23.16
C GLN A 287 18.32 -12.11 -22.29
N GLY A 288 18.23 -11.96 -20.96
CA GLY A 288 18.47 -13.04 -20.02
C GLY A 288 17.53 -14.22 -20.22
N PHE A 289 16.23 -13.93 -20.40
CA PHE A 289 15.19 -14.92 -20.66
C PHE A 289 15.49 -15.73 -21.92
N LEU A 290 15.93 -15.08 -23.01
CA LEU A 290 16.32 -15.76 -24.25
C LEU A 290 17.48 -16.74 -24.05
N LEU A 291 18.51 -16.38 -23.28
CA LEU A 291 19.59 -17.32 -22.94
C LEU A 291 19.11 -18.45 -22.03
N GLY A 292 18.15 -18.16 -21.15
CA GLY A 292 17.50 -19.17 -20.34
C GLY A 292 16.74 -20.18 -21.19
N LEU A 293 16.02 -19.73 -22.22
CA LEU A 293 15.35 -20.61 -23.20
C LEU A 293 16.34 -21.46 -23.99
N ASP A 294 17.50 -20.92 -24.37
CA ASP A 294 18.57 -21.70 -25.00
C ASP A 294 19.09 -22.81 -24.06
N SER A 295 19.28 -22.49 -22.77
CA SER A 295 19.63 -23.46 -21.74
C SER A 295 18.55 -24.53 -21.56
N VAL A 296 17.26 -24.15 -21.52
CA VAL A 296 16.13 -25.09 -21.46
C VAL A 296 16.14 -26.02 -22.68
N LYS A 297 16.39 -25.50 -23.87
CA LYS A 297 16.44 -26.31 -25.09
C LYS A 297 17.61 -27.28 -25.09
N THR A 298 18.80 -26.81 -24.73
CA THR A 298 20.04 -27.59 -24.80
C THR A 298 20.17 -28.60 -23.67
N LYS A 299 19.71 -28.28 -22.46
CA LYS A 299 19.83 -29.15 -21.28
C LYS A 299 18.62 -30.05 -21.06
N SER A 300 17.41 -29.56 -21.31
CA SER A 300 16.16 -30.30 -21.05
C SER A 300 15.49 -30.83 -22.32
N GLY A 301 15.91 -30.37 -23.50
CA GLY A 301 15.38 -30.81 -24.80
C GLY A 301 14.05 -30.14 -25.21
N TYR A 302 13.43 -29.39 -24.31
CA TYR A 302 12.12 -28.78 -24.52
C TYR A 302 12.16 -27.64 -25.54
N SER A 303 11.17 -27.63 -26.44
CA SER A 303 10.99 -26.55 -27.40
C SER A 303 10.06 -25.50 -26.84
N VAL A 304 10.43 -24.23 -26.94
CA VAL A 304 9.64 -23.10 -26.43
C VAL A 304 9.42 -22.10 -27.56
N ASN A 305 8.16 -21.71 -27.77
CA ASN A 305 7.78 -20.53 -28.53
C ASN A 305 7.59 -19.38 -27.54
N VAL A 306 8.24 -18.24 -27.76
CA VAL A 306 8.09 -17.05 -26.91
C VAL A 306 7.49 -15.90 -27.69
N CYS A 307 6.39 -15.35 -27.19
CA CYS A 307 5.74 -14.15 -27.71
C CYS A 307 5.94 -12.99 -26.73
N LEU A 308 6.68 -11.95 -27.16
CA LEU A 308 6.89 -10.74 -26.36
C LEU A 308 5.75 -9.75 -26.60
N TYR A 309 5.03 -9.40 -25.54
CA TYR A 309 3.96 -8.41 -25.55
C TYR A 309 4.42 -7.15 -24.82
N ASN A 310 4.39 -6.01 -25.53
CA ASN A 310 4.68 -4.72 -24.93
C ASN A 310 3.45 -4.20 -24.17
N THR A 311 3.45 -4.27 -22.84
CA THR A 311 2.32 -3.83 -22.02
C THR A 311 2.19 -2.31 -21.90
N ALA A 312 3.25 -1.55 -22.19
CA ALA A 312 3.32 -0.10 -22.01
C ALA A 312 2.92 0.43 -20.61
N ARG A 313 2.80 -0.45 -19.61
CA ARG A 313 2.17 -0.17 -18.31
C ARG A 313 0.75 0.42 -18.46
N ASP A 314 0.02 -0.07 -19.45
CA ASP A 314 -1.32 0.39 -19.82
C ASP A 314 -2.32 -0.77 -19.65
N ALA A 315 -3.33 -0.56 -18.79
CA ALA A 315 -4.32 -1.58 -18.45
C ALA A 315 -5.21 -1.97 -19.65
N GLU A 316 -5.57 -1.02 -20.52
CA GLU A 316 -6.38 -1.30 -21.72
C GLU A 316 -5.58 -2.11 -22.72
N LYS A 317 -4.31 -1.75 -22.92
CA LYS A 317 -3.43 -2.52 -23.79
C LYS A 317 -3.23 -3.95 -23.30
N ILE A 318 -3.09 -4.15 -21.99
CA ILE A 318 -3.01 -5.49 -21.39
C ILE A 318 -4.30 -6.27 -21.62
N ARG A 319 -5.46 -5.61 -21.50
CA ARG A 319 -6.77 -6.23 -21.81
C ARG A 319 -6.84 -6.68 -23.27
N GLU A 320 -6.48 -5.80 -24.22
CA GLU A 320 -6.41 -6.14 -25.65
C GLU A 320 -5.48 -7.34 -25.93
N ILE A 321 -4.32 -7.38 -25.26
CA ILE A 321 -3.40 -8.53 -25.34
C ILE A 321 -4.10 -9.81 -24.89
N THR A 322 -4.73 -9.82 -23.71
CA THR A 322 -5.40 -11.00 -23.14
C THR A 322 -6.59 -11.48 -23.95
N GLU A 323 -7.25 -10.58 -24.70
CA GLU A 323 -8.39 -10.90 -25.56
C GLU A 323 -7.97 -11.40 -26.96
N SER A 324 -6.69 -11.26 -27.32
CA SER A 324 -6.20 -11.59 -28.65
C SER A 324 -6.10 -13.11 -28.91
N ASP A 325 -6.37 -13.53 -30.15
CA ASP A 325 -6.26 -14.95 -30.55
C ASP A 325 -4.85 -15.53 -30.36
N ALA A 326 -3.82 -14.68 -30.47
CA ALA A 326 -2.44 -15.09 -30.23
C ALA A 326 -2.20 -15.48 -28.76
N PHE A 327 -2.85 -14.79 -27.82
CA PHE A 327 -2.69 -15.01 -26.39
C PHE A 327 -3.45 -16.24 -25.90
N ARG A 328 -4.57 -16.60 -26.55
CA ARG A 328 -5.44 -17.73 -26.18
C ARG A 328 -4.73 -19.09 -26.07
N ASN A 329 -3.65 -19.29 -26.80
CA ASN A 329 -2.90 -20.55 -26.83
C ASN A 329 -1.65 -20.53 -25.94
N THR A 330 -1.60 -19.62 -24.97
CA THR A 330 -0.47 -19.52 -24.03
C THR A 330 -0.55 -20.63 -22.98
N ASP A 331 0.57 -21.29 -22.72
CA ASP A 331 0.72 -22.33 -21.70
C ASP A 331 1.37 -21.79 -20.41
N LEU A 332 2.15 -20.71 -20.51
CA LEU A 332 2.82 -20.05 -19.39
C LEU A 332 2.89 -18.54 -19.63
N ILE A 333 2.52 -17.74 -18.65
CA ILE A 333 2.59 -16.28 -18.71
C ILE A 333 3.72 -15.80 -17.79
N ILE A 334 4.66 -15.04 -18.33
CA ILE A 334 5.69 -14.33 -17.55
C ILE A 334 5.38 -12.84 -17.58
N GLY A 335 5.05 -12.28 -16.43
CA GLY A 335 4.54 -10.93 -16.26
C GLY A 335 3.00 -10.88 -16.10
N PRO A 336 2.40 -9.68 -16.04
CA PRO A 336 3.04 -8.38 -16.17
C PRO A 336 4.00 -8.08 -15.00
N VAL A 337 4.92 -7.14 -15.23
CA VAL A 337 5.92 -6.73 -14.22
C VAL A 337 5.28 -6.05 -13.00
N TYR A 338 4.18 -5.35 -13.22
CA TYR A 338 3.51 -4.53 -12.22
C TYR A 338 2.11 -5.05 -11.92
N GLU A 339 1.60 -4.68 -10.74
CA GLU A 339 0.24 -5.00 -10.32
C GLU A 339 -0.82 -4.30 -11.18
N GLU A 340 -0.49 -3.13 -11.74
CA GLU A 340 -1.40 -2.41 -12.63
C GLU A 340 -1.63 -3.20 -13.93
N GLY A 341 -2.88 -3.64 -14.14
CA GLY A 341 -3.23 -4.49 -15.28
C GLY A 341 -2.99 -5.99 -15.06
N LEU A 342 -2.65 -6.42 -13.84
CA LEU A 342 -2.54 -7.85 -13.50
C LEU A 342 -3.91 -8.56 -13.53
N TYR A 343 -5.00 -7.87 -13.18
CA TYR A 343 -6.32 -8.48 -13.06
C TYR A 343 -6.83 -9.18 -14.35
N PRO A 344 -6.81 -8.56 -15.54
CA PRO A 344 -7.18 -9.25 -16.79
C PRO A 344 -6.35 -10.50 -17.07
N VAL A 345 -5.07 -10.48 -16.71
CA VAL A 345 -4.14 -11.60 -16.92
C VAL A 345 -4.46 -12.76 -15.99
N ILE A 346 -4.68 -12.48 -14.69
CA ILE A 346 -5.10 -13.50 -13.72
C ILE A 346 -6.43 -14.11 -14.11
N ARG A 347 -7.40 -13.29 -14.53
CA ARG A 347 -8.73 -13.80 -14.91
C ARG A 347 -8.65 -14.73 -16.13
N PHE A 348 -7.84 -14.38 -17.14
CA PHE A 348 -7.57 -15.26 -18.28
C PHE A 348 -6.90 -16.56 -17.81
N ALA A 349 -5.89 -16.44 -16.95
CA ALA A 349 -5.11 -17.56 -16.45
C ALA A 349 -5.94 -18.55 -15.63
N GLU A 350 -6.82 -18.07 -14.75
CA GLU A 350 -7.73 -18.90 -13.97
C GLU A 350 -8.79 -19.60 -14.83
N GLU A 351 -9.20 -18.99 -15.93
CA GLU A 351 -10.15 -19.57 -16.89
C GLU A 351 -9.49 -20.70 -17.72
N HIS A 352 -8.21 -20.55 -18.03
CA HIS A 352 -7.47 -21.46 -18.90
C HIS A 352 -6.49 -22.39 -18.16
N ASN A 353 -6.44 -22.30 -16.82
CA ASN A 353 -5.51 -23.02 -15.94
C ASN A 353 -4.03 -22.81 -16.34
N VAL A 354 -3.65 -21.55 -16.59
CA VAL A 354 -2.31 -21.15 -17.05
C VAL A 354 -1.54 -20.49 -15.91
N PRO A 355 -0.34 -20.96 -15.54
CA PRO A 355 0.48 -20.28 -14.54
C PRO A 355 0.90 -18.88 -14.99
N VAL A 356 0.91 -17.94 -14.05
CA VAL A 356 1.35 -16.54 -14.20
C VAL A 356 2.51 -16.28 -13.27
N VAL A 357 3.64 -15.84 -13.81
CA VAL A 357 4.84 -15.55 -13.03
C VAL A 357 5.07 -14.05 -12.95
N SER A 358 4.98 -13.46 -11.76
CA SER A 358 5.49 -12.11 -11.49
C SER A 358 7.02 -12.16 -11.29
N PRO A 359 7.81 -11.61 -12.22
CA PRO A 359 9.26 -11.80 -12.19
C PRO A 359 9.99 -10.81 -11.28
N LEU A 360 9.39 -9.65 -10.98
CA LEU A 360 10.09 -8.53 -10.35
C LEU A 360 9.44 -8.00 -9.08
N ALA A 361 8.09 -7.95 -9.00
CA ALA A 361 7.36 -7.32 -7.91
C ALA A 361 6.74 -8.34 -6.95
N ASN A 362 6.71 -7.97 -5.66
CA ASN A 362 5.88 -8.64 -4.65
C ASN A 362 4.49 -8.00 -4.66
N ILE A 363 3.50 -8.75 -5.12
CA ILE A 363 2.10 -8.39 -5.28
C ILE A 363 1.35 -8.78 -4.02
N THR A 364 0.69 -7.80 -3.40
CA THR A 364 -0.07 -7.99 -2.16
C THR A 364 -1.56 -7.68 -2.29
N GLY A 365 -1.98 -6.93 -3.32
CA GLY A 365 -3.38 -6.56 -3.54
C GLY A 365 -4.16 -7.58 -4.37
N MET A 366 -3.56 -8.71 -4.73
CA MET A 366 -4.19 -9.78 -5.49
C MET A 366 -3.74 -11.15 -4.97
N ASN A 367 -4.68 -12.09 -4.86
CA ASN A 367 -4.43 -13.47 -4.48
C ASN A 367 -5.04 -14.43 -5.51
N SER A 368 -4.23 -15.32 -6.06
CA SER A 368 -4.69 -16.38 -6.97
C SER A 368 -3.73 -17.56 -6.98
N ASP A 369 -4.26 -18.79 -7.12
CA ASP A 369 -3.49 -20.04 -7.21
C ASP A 369 -2.63 -20.07 -8.49
N VAL A 370 -2.99 -19.28 -9.51
CA VAL A 370 -2.20 -19.15 -10.73
C VAL A 370 -0.98 -18.25 -10.59
N LEU A 371 -0.85 -17.47 -9.51
CA LEU A 371 0.16 -16.43 -9.38
C LEU A 371 1.41 -16.92 -8.63
N PHE A 372 2.51 -17.06 -9.36
CA PHE A 372 3.85 -17.35 -8.87
C PHE A 372 4.69 -16.08 -8.79
N GLN A 373 5.37 -15.83 -7.68
CA GLN A 373 6.11 -14.60 -7.44
C GLN A 373 7.58 -14.89 -7.17
N MET A 374 8.45 -14.43 -8.07
CA MET A 374 9.90 -14.57 -7.90
C MET A 374 10.48 -13.60 -6.87
N ALA A 375 9.83 -12.45 -6.67
CA ALA A 375 10.21 -11.50 -5.63
C ALA A 375 9.95 -12.13 -4.26
N PRO A 376 10.93 -12.09 -3.33
CA PRO A 376 10.73 -12.72 -2.05
C PRO A 376 9.78 -11.92 -1.17
N ASP A 377 8.95 -12.62 -0.39
CA ASP A 377 8.02 -12.02 0.56
C ASP A 377 8.79 -11.24 1.64
N PRO A 378 8.59 -9.91 1.78
CA PRO A 378 9.22 -9.10 2.81
C PRO A 378 9.02 -9.60 4.24
N ALA A 379 7.94 -10.34 4.54
CA ALA A 379 7.72 -10.92 5.86
C ALA A 379 8.84 -11.90 6.28
N HIS A 380 9.45 -12.58 5.31
CA HIS A 380 10.50 -13.57 5.55
C HIS A 380 11.92 -12.96 5.53
N LYS A 381 12.04 -11.63 5.34
CA LYS A 381 13.32 -10.92 5.18
C LYS A 381 14.30 -11.25 6.30
N TRP A 382 13.86 -11.11 7.54
CA TRP A 382 14.74 -11.16 8.70
C TRP A 382 14.84 -12.54 9.36
N GLU A 383 14.19 -13.59 8.83
CA GLU A 383 14.20 -14.93 9.42
C GLU A 383 15.61 -15.49 9.62
N LYS A 384 16.48 -15.36 8.60
CA LYS A 384 17.89 -15.81 8.68
C LYS A 384 18.78 -14.96 9.59
N ALA A 385 18.29 -13.79 10.03
CA ALA A 385 18.97 -12.92 10.99
C ALA A 385 18.42 -13.06 12.41
N ALA A 386 17.28 -13.73 12.61
CA ALA A 386 16.61 -13.84 13.90
C ALA A 386 17.51 -14.49 14.97
N GLU A 387 18.29 -15.52 14.59
CA GLU A 387 19.26 -16.16 15.50
C GLU A 387 20.39 -15.23 15.97
N LEU A 388 20.66 -14.14 15.25
CA LEU A 388 21.67 -13.17 15.65
C LEU A 388 21.20 -12.35 16.84
N VAL A 389 19.89 -12.12 16.96
CA VAL A 389 19.32 -11.19 17.94
C VAL A 389 18.55 -11.87 19.08
N ASN A 390 18.06 -13.09 18.88
CA ASN A 390 17.21 -13.80 19.85
C ASN A 390 17.98 -14.85 20.70
N GLY A 391 19.31 -14.75 20.77
CA GLY A 391 20.16 -15.69 21.53
C GLY A 391 20.95 -15.00 22.66
N ASP A 392 21.96 -15.70 23.20
CA ASP A 392 22.82 -15.19 24.29
C ASP A 392 23.79 -14.06 23.85
N ARG A 393 23.58 -13.49 22.66
CA ARG A 393 24.46 -12.46 22.09
C ARG A 393 24.06 -11.08 22.60
N GLN A 394 25.06 -10.26 22.89
CA GLN A 394 24.85 -8.88 23.28
C GLN A 394 24.61 -8.01 22.05
N VAL A 395 23.35 -7.62 21.84
CA VAL A 395 22.98 -6.72 20.74
C VAL A 395 23.24 -5.27 21.12
N THR A 396 23.89 -4.50 20.24
CA THR A 396 24.09 -3.06 20.39
C THR A 396 23.71 -2.33 19.09
N LEU A 397 22.76 -1.40 19.20
CA LEU A 397 22.32 -0.53 18.12
C LEU A 397 23.20 0.72 18.10
N ILE A 398 23.90 0.93 16.98
CA ILE A 398 24.80 2.07 16.79
C ILE A 398 24.07 3.15 15.99
N TYR A 399 23.76 4.25 16.66
CA TYR A 399 23.12 5.44 16.11
C TYR A 399 24.12 6.51 15.74
N THR A 400 23.74 7.36 14.78
CA THR A 400 24.48 8.55 14.34
C THR A 400 23.51 9.74 14.31
N GLU A 401 23.98 10.92 13.88
CA GLU A 401 23.07 12.05 13.65
C GLU A 401 22.10 11.78 12.48
N SER A 402 22.52 10.97 11.50
CA SER A 402 21.71 10.54 10.35
C SER A 402 21.31 9.07 10.48
N THR A 403 20.13 8.85 11.08
CA THR A 403 19.56 7.50 11.26
C THR A 403 18.67 7.12 10.09
N ASP A 404 18.88 5.92 9.55
CA ASP A 404 18.00 5.26 8.59
C ASP A 404 16.72 4.81 9.30
N LYS A 405 15.64 5.60 9.19
CA LYS A 405 14.40 5.38 9.94
C LYS A 405 13.65 4.12 9.51
N GLU A 406 13.72 3.77 8.23
CA GLU A 406 13.10 2.55 7.70
C GLU A 406 13.83 1.33 8.26
N PHE A 407 15.17 1.33 8.18
CA PHE A 407 15.97 0.24 8.73
C PHE A 407 15.85 0.15 10.26
N GLU A 408 15.80 1.28 10.96
CA GLU A 408 15.54 1.31 12.40
C GLU A 408 14.20 0.62 12.74
N GLN A 409 13.13 0.96 12.03
CA GLN A 409 11.81 0.36 12.26
C GLN A 409 11.86 -1.15 12.04
N GLU A 410 12.46 -1.61 10.95
CA GLU A 410 12.62 -3.05 10.66
C GLU A 410 13.43 -3.78 11.76
N MET A 411 14.54 -3.19 12.22
CA MET A 411 15.38 -3.77 13.27
C MET A 411 14.68 -3.80 14.63
N LEU A 412 13.92 -2.77 14.98
CA LEU A 412 13.13 -2.77 16.21
C LEU A 412 12.01 -3.81 16.17
N THR A 413 11.39 -4.03 15.01
CA THR A 413 10.43 -5.14 14.82
C THR A 413 11.11 -6.50 14.96
N LEU A 414 12.30 -6.69 14.37
CA LEU A 414 13.08 -7.92 14.49
C LEU A 414 13.48 -8.21 15.95
N LEU A 415 13.85 -7.17 16.72
CA LEU A 415 14.27 -7.32 18.11
C LEU A 415 13.10 -7.66 19.04
N GLY A 416 11.91 -7.13 18.78
CA GLY A 416 10.74 -7.32 19.65
C GLY A 416 11.04 -6.91 21.09
N ASP A 417 10.84 -7.84 22.02
CA ASP A 417 11.10 -7.66 23.46
C ASP A 417 12.54 -8.03 23.89
N SER A 418 13.42 -8.38 22.94
CA SER A 418 14.81 -8.77 23.24
C SER A 418 15.61 -7.63 23.84
N ASP A 419 16.51 -7.94 24.77
CA ASP A 419 17.41 -6.96 25.38
C ASP A 419 18.44 -6.46 24.36
N TYR A 420 18.61 -5.13 24.28
CA TYR A 420 19.65 -4.51 23.47
C TYR A 420 20.17 -3.22 24.10
N LYS A 421 21.40 -2.85 23.74
CA LYS A 421 22.01 -1.58 24.13
C LYS A 421 21.91 -0.57 23.00
N LYS A 422 21.82 0.72 23.34
CA LYS A 422 21.93 1.82 22.36
C LYS A 422 23.26 2.53 22.56
N HIS A 423 23.99 2.78 21.48
CA HIS A 423 25.20 3.59 21.46
C HIS A 423 25.09 4.68 20.42
N THR A 424 25.36 5.93 20.79
CA THR A 424 25.40 7.04 19.83
C THR A 424 26.85 7.30 19.42
N TYR A 425 27.20 6.89 18.21
CA TYR A 425 28.50 7.19 17.61
C TYR A 425 28.59 8.66 17.22
N LYS A 426 29.66 9.32 17.67
CA LYS A 426 30.05 10.63 17.17
C LYS A 426 31.53 10.59 16.86
N TYR A 427 31.88 10.97 15.63
CA TYR A 427 33.27 11.10 15.26
C TYR A 427 33.91 12.25 16.05
N VAL A 428 34.97 11.95 16.79
CA VAL A 428 35.78 12.96 17.49
C VAL A 428 37.17 12.95 16.87
N HIS A 429 37.57 14.09 16.31
CA HIS A 429 38.91 14.24 15.73
C HIS A 429 39.98 13.97 16.80
N PRO A 430 41.10 13.30 16.47
CA PRO A 430 42.14 12.95 17.45
C PRO A 430 42.67 14.12 18.30
N SER A 431 42.63 15.34 17.75
CA SER A 431 43.05 16.58 18.44
C SER A 431 42.04 17.11 19.46
N ALA A 432 40.82 16.58 19.51
CA ALA A 432 39.73 17.04 20.37
C ALA A 432 39.27 15.97 21.39
N ARG A 433 40.07 14.93 21.61
CA ARG A 433 39.75 13.82 22.52
C ARG A 433 39.58 14.31 23.96
N THR A 434 38.39 14.11 24.53
CA THR A 434 38.10 14.23 25.97
C THR A 434 37.99 12.84 26.60
N ASN A 435 37.88 12.75 27.94
CA ASN A 435 37.81 11.48 28.68
C ASN A 435 36.60 10.58 28.31
N SER A 436 35.58 11.11 27.63
CA SER A 436 34.44 10.35 27.10
C SER A 436 34.38 10.45 25.57
N ASN A 437 35.09 9.56 24.87
CA ASN A 437 35.08 9.52 23.41
C ASN A 437 33.99 8.56 22.92
N SER A 438 32.82 9.06 22.54
CA SER A 438 31.74 8.23 21.96
C SER A 438 32.09 7.62 20.60
N GLY A 439 33.20 8.05 19.98
CA GLY A 439 33.79 7.42 18.80
C GLY A 439 34.72 6.24 19.12
N ASP A 440 35.09 6.01 20.39
CA ASP A 440 35.83 4.81 20.80
C ASP A 440 34.87 3.65 21.06
N LEU A 441 34.91 2.65 20.18
CA LEU A 441 34.07 1.46 20.26
C LEU A 441 34.75 0.30 21.02
N THR A 442 36.00 0.46 21.45
CA THR A 442 36.75 -0.57 22.19
C THR A 442 35.98 -1.16 23.38
N PRO A 443 35.31 -0.37 24.24
CA PRO A 443 34.54 -0.92 25.37
C PRO A 443 33.34 -1.79 24.96
N LEU A 444 32.81 -1.60 23.74
CA LEU A 444 31.73 -2.42 23.21
C LEU A 444 32.22 -3.78 22.73
N LEU A 445 33.51 -3.91 22.38
CA LEU A 445 34.13 -5.15 21.92
C LEU A 445 34.88 -5.89 23.05
N ASP A 446 35.50 -5.16 23.97
CA ASP A 446 36.34 -5.70 25.06
C ASP A 446 35.51 -6.05 26.30
N ASN A 447 34.51 -6.93 26.12
CA ASN A 447 33.59 -7.34 27.17
C ASN A 447 33.45 -8.87 27.33
N GLY A 448 34.12 -9.66 26.48
CA GLY A 448 34.10 -11.13 26.50
C GLY A 448 32.80 -11.78 25.96
N ALA A 449 31.76 -11.00 25.68
CA ALA A 449 30.50 -11.48 25.12
C ALA A 449 30.62 -11.76 23.61
N ASP A 450 29.65 -12.50 23.08
CA ASP A 450 29.38 -12.57 21.64
C ASP A 450 28.54 -11.35 21.27
N ASN A 451 29.06 -10.43 20.47
CA ASN A 451 28.42 -9.14 20.19
C ASN A 451 27.75 -9.12 18.81
N VAL A 452 26.60 -8.46 18.71
CA VAL A 452 25.98 -8.10 17.43
C VAL A 452 25.83 -6.60 17.37
N PHE A 453 26.53 -5.98 16.42
CA PHE A 453 26.41 -4.55 16.17
C PHE A 453 25.44 -4.32 15.01
N ILE A 454 24.40 -3.53 15.25
CA ILE A 454 23.45 -3.13 14.21
C ILE A 454 23.65 -1.64 13.95
N VAL A 455 24.12 -1.29 12.76
CA VAL A 455 24.46 0.10 12.41
C VAL A 455 23.27 0.77 11.75
N MET A 456 22.68 1.73 12.45
CA MET A 456 21.41 2.37 12.06
C MET A 456 21.59 3.54 11.08
N SER A 457 22.71 3.60 10.35
CA SER A 457 23.02 4.72 9.46
C SER A 457 23.04 4.29 7.99
N ASP A 458 22.49 5.17 7.15
CA ASP A 458 22.59 5.13 5.69
C ASP A 458 23.54 6.22 5.15
N ASN A 459 24.18 6.99 6.03
CA ASN A 459 25.17 7.97 5.64
C ASN A 459 26.52 7.29 5.37
N GLU A 460 26.99 7.36 4.13
CA GLU A 460 28.21 6.69 3.68
C GLU A 460 29.44 7.03 4.55
N VAL A 461 29.59 8.29 4.95
CA VAL A 461 30.73 8.75 5.76
C VAL A 461 30.66 8.19 7.17
N ASP A 462 29.47 8.16 7.77
CA ASP A 462 29.30 7.63 9.12
C ASP A 462 29.45 6.10 9.15
N VAL A 463 28.92 5.39 8.14
CA VAL A 463 29.10 3.94 8.00
C VAL A 463 30.59 3.60 7.89
N ASP A 464 31.33 4.25 6.99
CA ASP A 464 32.78 4.04 6.84
C ASP A 464 33.54 4.27 8.15
N ARG A 465 33.23 5.36 8.86
CA ARG A 465 33.87 5.69 10.14
C ARG A 465 33.55 4.69 11.25
N ILE A 466 32.32 4.19 11.31
CA ILE A 466 31.92 3.18 12.31
C ILE A 466 32.64 1.88 12.03
N LEU A 467 32.65 1.39 10.79
CA LEU A 467 33.36 0.18 10.39
C LEU A 467 34.86 0.30 10.70
N ALA A 468 35.49 1.40 10.29
CA ALA A 468 36.89 1.67 10.60
C ALA A 468 37.17 1.71 12.12
N ALA A 469 36.24 2.23 12.93
CA ALA A 469 36.38 2.25 14.39
C ALA A 469 36.24 0.85 15.01
N ILE A 470 35.33 0.01 14.52
CA ILE A 470 35.17 -1.39 14.94
C ILE A 470 36.45 -2.18 14.59
N ALA A 471 36.90 -2.12 13.34
CA ALA A 471 38.11 -2.81 12.89
C ALA A 471 39.37 -2.38 13.66
N SER A 472 39.48 -1.09 13.97
CA SER A 472 40.56 -0.54 14.80
C SER A 472 40.51 -1.05 16.23
N ALA A 473 39.32 -1.10 16.84
CA ALA A 473 39.12 -1.66 18.17
C ALA A 473 39.50 -3.15 18.22
N ASP A 474 39.04 -3.96 17.27
CA ASP A 474 39.39 -5.39 17.15
C ASP A 474 40.92 -5.58 17.08
N THR A 475 41.57 -4.84 16.18
CA THR A 475 43.04 -4.89 16.01
C THR A 475 43.78 -4.48 17.29
N ASN A 476 43.32 -3.43 17.98
CA ASN A 476 43.94 -2.95 19.21
C ASN A 476 43.79 -3.93 20.37
N ILE A 477 42.66 -4.61 20.49
CA ILE A 477 42.42 -5.63 21.54
C ILE A 477 43.31 -6.85 21.27
N SER A 478 43.26 -7.36 20.04
CA SER A 478 44.00 -8.56 19.62
C SER A 478 45.53 -8.36 19.70
N SER A 479 46.04 -7.20 19.27
CA SER A 479 47.48 -6.89 19.33
C SER A 479 48.03 -6.75 20.76
N ARG A 480 47.17 -6.47 21.75
CA ARG A 480 47.54 -6.42 23.17
C ARG A 480 47.56 -7.80 23.83
N GLY A 481 47.39 -8.88 23.06
CA GLY A 481 47.36 -10.25 23.58
C GLY A 481 46.13 -10.57 24.41
N ARG A 482 45.06 -9.76 24.31
CA ARG A 482 43.75 -10.04 24.91
C ARG A 482 42.99 -11.04 24.05
N THR A 483 41.95 -11.63 24.62
CA THR A 483 41.02 -12.49 23.87
C THR A 483 40.42 -11.70 22.70
N ALA A 484 40.52 -12.27 21.50
CA ALA A 484 39.95 -11.65 20.31
C ALA A 484 38.44 -11.45 20.47
N PRO A 485 37.90 -10.25 20.17
CA PRO A 485 36.47 -10.00 20.20
C PRO A 485 35.69 -10.96 19.30
N ARG A 486 34.56 -11.46 19.79
CA ARG A 486 33.62 -12.26 19.01
C ARG A 486 32.45 -11.37 18.63
N PHE A 487 32.32 -11.03 17.36
CA PHE A 487 31.25 -10.16 16.91
C PHE A 487 30.88 -10.35 15.44
N VAL A 488 29.72 -9.83 15.08
CA VAL A 488 29.28 -9.60 13.68
C VAL A 488 28.64 -8.22 13.57
N VAL A 489 28.64 -7.65 12.37
CA VAL A 489 27.98 -6.37 12.07
C VAL A 489 26.80 -6.62 11.12
N LEU A 490 25.58 -6.35 11.56
CA LEU A 490 24.40 -6.37 10.69
C LEU A 490 24.21 -5.00 10.06
N GLY A 491 24.31 -4.96 8.72
CA GLY A 491 24.21 -3.72 7.94
C GLY A 491 23.03 -3.73 6.96
N ASN A 492 22.73 -2.56 6.41
CA ASN A 492 21.74 -2.42 5.33
C ASN A 492 22.38 -2.75 3.97
N THR A 493 21.72 -3.52 3.11
CA THR A 493 22.23 -3.88 1.76
C THR A 493 22.52 -2.68 0.87
N ARG A 494 21.93 -1.51 1.15
CA ARG A 494 22.23 -0.24 0.48
C ARG A 494 23.73 0.09 0.51
N TRP A 495 24.47 -0.37 1.52
CA TRP A 495 25.93 -0.16 1.62
C TRP A 495 26.70 -0.71 0.43
N ASN A 496 26.19 -1.74 -0.26
CA ASN A 496 26.83 -2.26 -1.47
C ASN A 496 26.86 -1.25 -2.64
N ARG A 497 26.06 -0.17 -2.56
CA ARG A 497 26.00 0.91 -3.56
C ARG A 497 26.85 2.13 -3.17
N MET A 498 27.44 2.13 -1.99
CA MET A 498 28.34 3.17 -1.52
C MET A 498 29.71 2.98 -2.18
N ASN A 499 30.30 4.07 -2.69
CA ASN A 499 31.52 4.05 -3.49
C ASN A 499 32.79 4.22 -2.64
N ASN A 500 32.67 4.86 -1.49
CA ASN A 500 33.79 5.29 -0.66
C ASN A 500 34.10 4.30 0.48
N ILE A 501 33.31 3.24 0.65
CA ILE A 501 33.57 2.20 1.65
C ILE A 501 34.56 1.19 1.07
N ASP A 502 35.71 1.02 1.74
CA ASP A 502 36.64 -0.07 1.43
C ASP A 502 35.99 -1.41 1.76
N ARG A 503 35.75 -2.25 0.74
CA ARG A 503 35.14 -3.59 0.90
C ARG A 503 35.94 -4.50 1.83
N THR A 504 37.23 -4.23 2.04
CA THR A 504 38.04 -4.91 3.05
C THR A 504 37.44 -4.77 4.45
N MET A 505 36.76 -3.66 4.76
CA MET A 505 36.09 -3.46 6.03
C MET A 505 34.96 -4.47 6.25
N PHE A 506 34.22 -4.86 5.21
CA PHE A 506 33.16 -5.86 5.35
C PHE A 506 33.69 -7.20 5.87
N PHE A 507 34.88 -7.61 5.42
CA PHE A 507 35.54 -8.82 5.91
C PHE A 507 36.10 -8.65 7.33
N LYS A 508 36.76 -7.53 7.62
CA LYS A 508 37.32 -7.25 8.96
C LYS A 508 36.23 -7.19 10.03
N ASP A 509 35.10 -6.58 9.70
CA ASP A 509 33.99 -6.39 10.63
C ASP A 509 32.94 -7.51 10.57
N ARG A 510 33.19 -8.54 9.76
CA ARG A 510 32.33 -9.73 9.63
C ARG A 510 30.88 -9.31 9.30
N VAL A 511 30.74 -8.46 8.30
CA VAL A 511 29.47 -7.83 7.94
C VAL A 511 28.50 -8.87 7.39
N ILE A 512 27.25 -8.78 7.85
CA ILE A 512 26.14 -9.60 7.39
C ILE A 512 25.13 -8.69 6.69
N PHE A 513 24.67 -9.12 5.52
CA PHE A 513 23.57 -8.50 4.80
C PHE A 513 22.44 -9.49 4.54
N ILE A 514 21.20 -9.00 4.61
CA ILE A 514 20.02 -9.70 4.10
C ILE A 514 19.61 -9.08 2.77
N SER A 515 19.74 -9.86 1.69
CA SER A 515 19.57 -9.39 0.31
C SER A 515 18.61 -10.29 -0.48
N THR A 516 18.04 -9.74 -1.54
CA THR A 516 17.27 -10.54 -2.53
C THR A 516 18.17 -11.27 -3.52
N TYR A 517 19.48 -10.99 -3.51
CA TYR A 517 20.48 -11.64 -4.37
C TYR A 517 21.92 -11.44 -3.83
N HIS A 518 22.84 -12.33 -4.23
CA HIS A 518 24.28 -12.09 -4.09
C HIS A 518 25.04 -12.72 -5.26
N ALA A 519 25.89 -11.94 -5.93
CA ALA A 519 26.61 -12.40 -7.11
C ALA A 519 27.92 -13.11 -6.76
N LYS A 520 27.91 -14.44 -6.74
CA LYS A 520 29.12 -15.26 -6.69
C LYS A 520 29.81 -15.34 -8.06
N ARG A 521 30.45 -14.22 -8.45
CA ARG A 521 31.01 -14.00 -9.80
C ARG A 521 32.18 -14.92 -10.16
N ASP A 522 32.76 -15.61 -9.19
CA ASP A 522 33.83 -16.60 -9.39
C ASP A 522 33.29 -18.01 -9.67
N SER A 523 31.98 -18.22 -9.63
CA SER A 523 31.39 -19.52 -9.99
C SER A 523 31.39 -19.74 -11.51
N GLN A 524 31.71 -20.97 -11.93
CA GLN A 524 31.78 -21.32 -13.35
C GLN A 524 30.45 -21.07 -14.07
N THR A 525 29.32 -21.39 -13.44
CA THR A 525 27.98 -21.15 -14.00
C THR A 525 27.75 -19.68 -14.35
N ILE A 526 28.21 -18.76 -13.49
CA ILE A 526 28.09 -17.31 -13.74
C ILE A 526 29.06 -16.87 -14.84
N LEU A 527 30.31 -17.35 -14.82
CA LEU A 527 31.28 -17.05 -15.88
C LEU A 527 30.80 -17.50 -17.27
N ASP A 528 30.16 -18.68 -17.34
CA ASP A 528 29.59 -19.22 -18.57
C ASP A 528 28.43 -18.37 -19.06
N PHE A 529 27.51 -17.98 -18.17
CA PHE A 529 26.41 -17.08 -18.50
C PHE A 529 26.92 -15.70 -18.95
N ASP A 530 27.83 -15.08 -18.21
CA ASP A 530 28.39 -13.77 -18.52
C ASP A 530 29.05 -13.78 -19.90
N SER A 531 29.82 -14.83 -20.20
CA SER A 531 30.47 -15.02 -21.49
C SER A 531 29.46 -15.17 -22.63
N ALA A 532 28.37 -15.92 -22.42
CA ALA A 532 27.31 -16.09 -23.39
C ALA A 532 26.53 -14.79 -23.62
N TYR A 533 26.24 -14.05 -22.55
CA TYR A 533 25.54 -12.78 -22.59
C TYR A 533 26.33 -11.70 -23.33
N ILE A 534 27.62 -11.53 -22.99
CA ILE A 534 28.52 -10.60 -23.69
C ILE A 534 28.64 -10.97 -25.17
N ARG A 535 28.77 -12.26 -25.50
CA ARG A 535 28.86 -12.72 -26.89
C ARG A 535 27.59 -12.42 -27.69
N SER A 536 26.43 -12.55 -27.06
CA SER A 536 25.13 -12.45 -27.73
C SER A 536 24.66 -11.00 -27.87
N PHE A 537 24.94 -10.16 -26.86
CA PHE A 537 24.36 -8.82 -26.75
C PHE A 537 25.39 -7.68 -26.68
N GLY A 538 26.68 -7.98 -26.53
CA GLY A 538 27.75 -6.97 -26.53
C GLY A 538 27.78 -6.07 -25.29
N SER A 539 27.08 -6.44 -24.21
CA SER A 539 26.99 -5.70 -22.96
C SER A 539 27.30 -6.60 -21.76
N LEU A 540 27.61 -5.98 -20.61
CA LEU A 540 27.75 -6.72 -19.35
C LEU A 540 26.36 -7.09 -18.79
N PRO A 541 26.20 -8.30 -18.24
CA PRO A 541 24.95 -8.71 -17.62
C PRO A 541 24.66 -7.91 -16.35
N THR A 542 23.38 -7.78 -16.07
CA THR A 542 22.84 -7.15 -14.87
C THR A 542 22.02 -8.14 -14.04
N LEU A 543 21.57 -7.71 -12.85
CA LEU A 543 20.63 -8.50 -12.06
C LEU A 543 19.36 -8.85 -12.83
N PHE A 544 18.88 -7.96 -13.70
CA PHE A 544 17.68 -8.20 -14.48
C PHE A 544 17.90 -9.29 -15.53
N SER A 545 19.07 -9.32 -16.17
CA SER A 545 19.44 -10.42 -17.07
C SER A 545 19.53 -11.76 -16.35
N TYR A 546 20.07 -11.80 -15.13
CA TYR A 546 20.07 -13.04 -14.33
C TYR A 546 18.65 -13.47 -13.96
N ARG A 547 17.79 -12.54 -13.54
CA ARG A 547 16.38 -12.86 -13.24
C ARG A 547 15.61 -13.36 -14.46
N GLY A 548 15.89 -12.80 -15.64
CA GLY A 548 15.30 -13.29 -16.89
C GLY A 548 15.70 -14.73 -17.18
N TYR A 549 16.99 -15.04 -17.05
CA TYR A 549 17.49 -16.41 -17.20
C TYR A 549 16.85 -17.35 -16.17
N ASP A 550 16.86 -16.97 -14.89
CA ASP A 550 16.30 -17.76 -13.79
C ASP A 550 14.80 -18.04 -14.01
N ALA A 551 14.02 -17.06 -14.47
CA ALA A 551 12.60 -17.25 -14.80
C ALA A 551 12.39 -18.32 -15.87
N ALA A 552 13.17 -18.28 -16.96
CA ALA A 552 13.05 -19.27 -18.02
C ALA A 552 13.41 -20.68 -17.54
N VAL A 553 14.54 -20.84 -16.86
CA VAL A 553 15.05 -22.17 -16.47
C VAL A 553 14.31 -22.80 -15.28
N ILE A 554 13.63 -22.01 -14.45
CA ILE A 554 12.76 -22.51 -13.38
C ILE A 554 11.42 -22.92 -13.98
N PHE A 555 10.72 -21.99 -14.63
CA PHE A 555 9.30 -22.18 -14.94
C PHE A 555 9.06 -22.95 -16.25
N CYS A 556 9.89 -22.80 -17.29
CA CYS A 556 9.64 -23.49 -18.56
C CYS A 556 9.77 -25.02 -18.42
N PRO A 557 10.80 -25.59 -17.74
CA PRO A 557 10.86 -27.02 -17.50
C PRO A 557 9.74 -27.54 -16.60
N ALA A 558 9.30 -26.74 -15.61
CA ALA A 558 8.26 -27.13 -14.67
C ALA A 558 6.91 -27.39 -15.36
N MET A 559 6.62 -26.72 -16.48
CA MET A 559 5.41 -26.96 -17.28
C MET A 559 5.30 -28.38 -17.87
N TYR A 560 6.39 -29.15 -17.92
CA TYR A 560 6.38 -30.53 -18.41
C TYR A 560 6.16 -31.58 -17.31
N ASN A 561 6.02 -31.11 -16.06
CA ASN A 561 5.66 -31.88 -14.89
C ASN A 561 4.49 -31.17 -14.17
N ASP A 562 4.12 -31.66 -13.00
CA ASP A 562 3.23 -30.94 -12.08
C ASP A 562 4.02 -29.76 -11.47
N ILE A 563 3.67 -28.54 -11.89
CA ILE A 563 4.40 -27.32 -11.52
C ILE A 563 4.34 -27.05 -10.02
N GLU A 564 3.22 -27.33 -9.35
CA GLU A 564 3.10 -27.13 -7.90
C GLU A 564 3.96 -28.14 -7.17
N TYR A 565 3.80 -29.43 -7.49
CA TYR A 565 4.57 -30.51 -6.87
C TYR A 565 6.09 -30.35 -7.08
N ASP A 566 6.51 -29.86 -8.25
CA ASP A 566 7.91 -29.63 -8.51
C ASP A 566 8.41 -28.39 -7.76
N MET A 567 7.67 -27.28 -7.75
CA MET A 567 8.18 -26.01 -7.25
C MET A 567 8.08 -25.85 -5.73
N GLU A 568 7.01 -26.31 -5.10
CA GLU A 568 6.76 -26.06 -3.70
C GLU A 568 7.73 -26.81 -2.77
N GLY A 569 8.28 -26.08 -1.80
CA GLY A 569 9.19 -26.65 -0.79
C GLY A 569 10.55 -27.09 -1.33
N ARG A 570 10.85 -26.85 -2.61
CA ARG A 570 12.16 -27.14 -3.22
C ARG A 570 12.97 -25.86 -3.43
N SER A 571 14.27 -25.97 -3.21
CA SER A 571 15.20 -24.87 -3.46
C SER A 571 15.71 -24.92 -4.90
N TYR A 572 15.66 -23.78 -5.58
CA TYR A 572 16.16 -23.58 -6.94
C TYR A 572 17.24 -22.52 -6.95
N THR A 573 18.43 -22.85 -7.45
CA THR A 573 19.54 -21.89 -7.59
C THR A 573 20.12 -22.01 -9.00
N PRO A 574 19.48 -21.43 -10.02
CA PRO A 574 19.93 -21.63 -11.40
C PRO A 574 21.22 -20.86 -11.70
N LEU A 575 21.23 -19.56 -11.41
CA LEU A 575 22.43 -18.74 -11.38
C LEU A 575 22.83 -18.44 -9.93
N GLN A 576 22.49 -17.22 -9.47
CA GLN A 576 23.00 -16.66 -8.22
C GLN A 576 21.92 -16.49 -7.14
N THR A 577 20.64 -16.49 -7.53
CA THR A 577 19.53 -16.31 -6.61
C THR A 577 18.97 -17.67 -6.25
N SER A 578 18.89 -17.95 -4.95
CA SER A 578 18.16 -19.12 -4.46
C SER A 578 16.69 -18.76 -4.28
N TYR A 579 15.81 -19.57 -4.84
CA TYR A 579 14.36 -19.45 -4.74
C TYR A 579 13.82 -20.62 -3.93
N LEU A 580 12.86 -20.34 -3.06
CA LEU A 580 12.10 -21.35 -2.32
C LEU A 580 10.63 -20.94 -2.40
N PHE A 581 9.87 -21.55 -3.29
CA PHE A 581 8.46 -21.24 -3.44
C PHE A 581 7.65 -21.98 -2.37
N GLY A 582 6.64 -21.30 -1.83
CA GLY A 582 5.69 -21.92 -0.93
C GLY A 582 4.39 -21.14 -0.83
N GLN A 583 3.33 -21.87 -0.55
CA GLN A 583 1.97 -21.37 -0.45
C GLN A 583 1.49 -21.31 1.00
N GLY A 584 0.68 -20.30 1.35
CA GLY A 584 0.04 -20.21 2.68
C GLY A 584 -1.08 -21.23 2.83
N GLU A 585 -1.56 -21.46 4.05
CA GLU A 585 -2.61 -22.47 4.33
C GLU A 585 -3.92 -22.26 3.55
N GLU A 586 -4.20 -21.03 3.10
CA GLU A 586 -5.41 -20.68 2.34
C GLU A 586 -5.22 -20.69 0.81
N ARG A 587 -4.21 -21.41 0.29
CA ARG A 587 -3.84 -21.46 -1.15
C ARG A 587 -3.70 -20.07 -1.79
N HIS A 588 -3.03 -19.16 -1.10
CA HIS A 588 -2.69 -17.82 -1.61
C HIS A 588 -1.65 -17.89 -2.74
N ASN A 589 -1.11 -16.75 -3.17
CA ASN A 589 -0.03 -16.74 -4.16
C ASN A 589 1.12 -17.71 -3.82
N HIS A 590 1.74 -18.27 -4.85
CA HIS A 590 2.96 -19.06 -4.77
C HIS A 590 4.17 -18.11 -4.65
N VAL A 591 4.62 -17.81 -3.44
CA VAL A 591 5.63 -16.75 -3.23
C VAL A 591 7.00 -17.34 -2.91
N ASN A 592 8.04 -16.75 -3.48
CA ASN A 592 9.41 -17.02 -3.04
C ASN A 592 9.57 -16.57 -1.57
N ARG A 593 9.97 -17.46 -0.69
CA ARG A 593 10.21 -17.16 0.74
C ARG A 593 11.69 -16.94 1.06
N ASN A 594 12.57 -17.17 0.09
CA ASN A 594 14.00 -17.13 0.34
C ASN A 594 14.57 -15.71 0.20
N TRP A 595 15.04 -15.17 1.32
CA TRP A 595 16.01 -14.07 1.36
C TRP A 595 17.41 -14.63 1.55
N MET A 596 18.40 -14.05 0.88
CA MET A 596 19.79 -14.49 0.99
C MET A 596 20.46 -13.80 2.18
N ARG A 597 21.11 -14.59 3.04
CA ARG A 597 22.04 -14.06 4.04
C ARG A 597 23.45 -14.13 3.49
N VAL A 598 24.08 -12.97 3.36
CA VAL A 598 25.45 -12.84 2.87
C VAL A 598 26.35 -12.53 4.05
N ASN A 599 27.23 -13.47 4.40
CA ASN A 599 28.20 -13.30 5.47
C ASN A 599 29.59 -13.04 4.85
N TYR A 600 30.17 -11.90 5.18
CA TYR A 600 31.59 -11.65 4.92
C TYR A 600 32.38 -12.23 6.10
N ASN A 601 33.30 -13.14 5.82
CA ASN A 601 34.08 -13.82 6.86
C ASN A 601 35.45 -13.16 7.03
N SER A 602 36.02 -13.24 8.24
CA SER A 602 37.32 -12.64 8.55
C SER A 602 38.50 -13.26 7.78
N ASP A 603 38.30 -14.40 7.14
CA ASP A 603 39.26 -15.08 6.27
C ASP A 603 39.16 -14.65 4.79
N PHE A 604 38.42 -13.57 4.50
CA PHE A 604 38.16 -13.05 3.16
C PHE A 604 37.29 -13.95 2.28
N THR A 605 36.59 -14.93 2.86
CA THR A 605 35.55 -15.69 2.15
C THR A 605 34.17 -15.03 2.31
N ILE A 606 33.27 -15.33 1.38
CA ILE A 606 31.85 -14.97 1.47
C ILE A 606 31.05 -16.27 1.51
N THR A 607 30.23 -16.45 2.54
CA THR A 607 29.22 -17.51 2.59
C THR A 607 27.85 -16.92 2.33
N VAL A 608 27.05 -17.65 1.54
CA VAL A 608 25.69 -17.28 1.19
C VAL A 608 24.77 -18.39 1.62
N GLU A 609 23.76 -18.04 2.40
CA GLU A 609 22.76 -18.95 2.98
C GLU A 609 21.36 -18.61 2.50
#